data_AF-A0A1I6YB95-F1
#
_entry.id   AF-A0A1I6YB95-F1
#
_cell.length_a   1.000
_cell.length_b   1.000
_cell.length_c   1.000
_cell.angle_alpha   90.00
_cell.angle_beta   90.00
_cell.angle_gamma   90.00
#
_symmetry.space_group_name_H-M   'P 1'
#
loop_
_entity.id
_entity.type
_entity.pdbx_description
1 polymer ?
#
loop_
_entity_poly.entity_id
_entity_poly.type
_entity_poly.pdbx_seq_one_letter_code
_entity_poly.pdbx_strand_id
1 'polypeptide(L)'
;MKFRKLFDYINMIEILNPNPVPSKILGTIDYFRWRHVDFITRMENDKSKVPSYYLELGERYLFLFKQRILLKLTTEGQQWVHNTALALQVELETILSVFPDIERNPKEFNKRLYIAHFKVYFKTGFHQLPLADRQIIFQHIKYSDLKKLLNR
;
A
#
# COMPACT_ATOMS: atom_id res chain seq x y z
N MET A 1 34.19 20.35 -11.41
CA MET A 1 33.95 18.93 -11.04
C MET A 1 33.07 18.74 -9.79
N LYS A 2 33.13 19.61 -8.75
CA LYS A 2 32.28 19.51 -7.54
C LYS A 2 30.78 19.82 -7.77
N PHE A 3 30.45 20.82 -8.59
CA PHE A 3 29.05 21.22 -8.86
C PHE A 3 28.23 20.16 -9.60
N ARG A 4 28.86 19.41 -10.52
CA ARG A 4 28.18 18.33 -11.26
C ARG A 4 27.76 17.18 -10.34
N LYS A 5 28.64 16.77 -9.42
CA LYS A 5 28.31 15.75 -8.40
C LYS A 5 27.19 16.17 -7.45
N LEU A 6 27.14 17.46 -7.08
CA LEU A 6 26.08 17.99 -6.22
C LEU A 6 24.73 18.03 -6.96
N PHE A 7 24.74 18.46 -8.23
CA PHE A 7 23.56 18.47 -9.09
C PHE A 7 23.02 17.05 -9.35
N ASP A 8 23.91 16.09 -9.65
CA ASP A 8 23.56 14.69 -9.83
C ASP A 8 22.97 14.08 -8.54
N TYR A 9 23.49 14.47 -7.37
CA TYR A 9 22.97 14.02 -6.07
C TYR A 9 21.60 14.61 -5.73
N ILE A 10 21.37 15.90 -6.01
CA ILE A 10 20.08 16.57 -5.81
C ILE A 10 19.02 15.94 -6.72
N ASN A 11 19.33 15.77 -8.01
CA ASN A 11 18.42 15.11 -8.95
C ASN A 11 18.10 13.67 -8.53
N MET A 12 19.09 12.94 -8.01
CA MET A 12 18.85 11.59 -7.48
C MET A 12 17.89 11.60 -6.28
N ILE A 13 18.02 12.55 -5.35
CA ILE A 13 17.10 12.67 -4.21
C ILE A 13 15.69 13.00 -4.66
N GLU A 14 15.53 13.93 -5.60
CA GLU A 14 14.22 14.32 -6.14
C GLU A 14 13.51 13.16 -6.84
N ILE A 15 14.25 12.31 -7.56
CA ILE A 15 13.70 11.10 -8.19
C ILE A 15 13.25 10.07 -7.14
N LEU A 16 13.96 9.96 -6.02
CA LEU A 16 13.64 8.98 -4.99
C LEU A 16 12.41 9.37 -4.18
N ASN A 17 12.20 10.65 -3.92
CA ASN A 17 11.06 11.11 -3.13
C ASN A 17 9.75 10.93 -3.90
N PRO A 18 8.80 10.14 -3.36
CA PRO A 18 7.50 9.99 -4.01
C PRO A 18 6.73 11.31 -3.98
N ASN A 19 6.02 11.64 -5.07
CA ASN A 19 5.20 12.85 -5.07
C ASN A 19 4.10 12.74 -3.99
N PRO A 20 3.56 13.88 -3.52
CA PRO A 20 2.43 13.86 -2.60
C PRO A 20 1.17 13.36 -3.32
N VAL A 21 0.50 12.37 -2.72
CA VAL A 21 -0.78 11.87 -3.23
C VAL A 21 -1.89 12.90 -3.03
N PRO A 22 -2.80 13.11 -3.99
CA PRO A 22 -3.97 13.96 -3.77
C PRO A 22 -4.84 13.41 -2.63
N SER A 23 -5.16 14.24 -1.63
CA SER A 23 -5.92 13.82 -0.45
C SER A 23 -7.29 13.20 -0.81
N LYS A 24 -7.92 13.66 -1.89
CA LYS A 24 -9.21 13.16 -2.39
C LYS A 24 -9.23 11.70 -2.83
N ILE A 25 -8.08 11.09 -3.11
CA ILE A 25 -8.00 9.68 -3.52
C ILE A 25 -7.55 8.75 -2.39
N LEU A 26 -7.26 9.28 -1.21
CA LEU A 26 -6.98 8.44 -0.04
C LEU A 26 -8.23 7.64 0.38
N GLY A 27 -7.99 6.40 0.79
CA GLY A 27 -9.01 5.37 1.03
C GLY A 27 -9.66 4.81 -0.24
N THR A 28 -9.26 5.22 -1.45
CA THR A 28 -9.85 4.75 -2.71
C THR A 28 -8.94 3.80 -3.49
N ILE A 29 -9.50 3.17 -4.52
CA ILE A 29 -8.75 2.28 -5.43
C ILE A 29 -7.75 3.09 -6.26
N ASP A 30 -8.11 4.32 -6.62
CA ASP A 30 -7.29 5.19 -7.46
C ASP A 30 -5.95 5.57 -6.81
N TYR A 31 -5.87 5.51 -5.48
CA TYR A 31 -4.62 5.65 -4.74
C TYR A 31 -3.50 4.74 -5.28
N PHE A 32 -3.78 3.44 -5.46
CA PHE A 32 -2.76 2.48 -5.88
C PHE A 32 -2.34 2.68 -7.33
N ARG A 33 -3.29 3.08 -8.19
CA ARG A 33 -3.01 3.46 -9.57
C ARG A 33 -2.14 4.71 -9.64
N TRP A 34 -2.45 5.69 -8.81
CA TRP A 34 -1.67 6.92 -8.71
C TRP A 34 -0.25 6.62 -8.23
N ARG A 35 -0.07 5.80 -7.19
CA ARG A 35 1.26 5.39 -6.70
C ARG A 35 2.07 4.62 -7.75
N HIS A 36 1.41 3.73 -8.49
CA HIS A 36 2.02 3.02 -9.60
C HIS A 36 2.53 3.98 -10.70
N VAL A 37 1.70 4.94 -11.11
CA VAL A 37 2.08 5.94 -12.12
C VAL A 37 3.18 6.86 -11.60
N ASP A 38 3.08 7.36 -10.37
CA ASP A 38 4.10 8.18 -9.72
C ASP A 38 5.48 7.50 -9.76
N PHE A 39 5.55 6.23 -9.34
CA PHE A 39 6.80 5.49 -9.37
C PHE A 39 7.36 5.35 -10.79
N ILE A 40 6.53 5.00 -11.78
CA ILE A 40 6.97 4.87 -13.18
C ILE A 40 7.48 6.20 -13.74
N THR A 41 6.81 7.31 -13.44
CA THR A 41 7.19 8.65 -13.90
C THR A 41 8.50 9.11 -13.27
N ARG A 42 8.74 8.80 -11.99
CA ARG A 42 10.04 9.10 -11.37
C ARG A 42 11.15 8.20 -11.91
N MET A 43 10.83 6.95 -12.20
CA MET A 43 11.80 5.91 -12.57
C MET A 43 11.83 5.67 -14.09
N GLU A 44 11.67 6.70 -14.92
CA GLU A 44 11.52 6.60 -16.40
C GLU A 44 12.52 5.65 -17.09
N ASN A 45 13.72 5.48 -16.54
CA ASN A 45 14.80 4.61 -17.05
C ASN A 45 14.84 3.18 -16.47
N ASP A 46 13.95 2.81 -15.53
CA ASP A 46 13.98 1.54 -14.79
C ASP A 46 12.56 1.04 -14.44
N LYS A 47 11.70 0.95 -15.46
CA LYS A 47 10.28 0.54 -15.34
C LYS A 47 10.09 -0.93 -14.91
N SER A 48 11.13 -1.76 -14.90
CA SER A 48 11.05 -3.17 -14.52
C SER A 48 11.00 -3.39 -13.00
N LYS A 49 11.14 -2.33 -12.20
CA LYS A 49 11.21 -2.40 -10.74
C LYS A 49 10.00 -1.86 -10.00
N VAL A 50 8.89 -1.61 -10.70
CA VAL A 50 7.67 -1.15 -10.03
C VAL A 50 7.26 -2.18 -8.98
N PRO A 51 6.98 -1.76 -7.73
CA PRO A 51 6.47 -2.68 -6.73
C PRO A 51 5.20 -3.38 -7.21
N SER A 52 5.25 -4.71 -7.31
CA SER A 52 4.08 -5.53 -7.61
C SER A 52 2.96 -5.33 -6.58
N TYR A 53 3.32 -4.87 -5.37
CA TYR A 53 2.37 -4.53 -4.32
C TYR A 53 1.25 -3.61 -4.80
N TYR A 54 1.51 -2.57 -5.61
CA TYR A 54 0.48 -1.59 -5.92
C TYR A 54 -0.73 -2.18 -6.66
N LEU A 55 -0.49 -2.81 -7.80
CA LEU A 55 -1.59 -3.32 -8.64
C LEU A 55 -1.96 -4.77 -8.29
N GLU A 56 -0.97 -5.64 -8.03
CA GLU A 56 -1.24 -7.06 -7.82
C GLU A 56 -1.77 -7.39 -6.43
N LEU A 57 -1.48 -6.55 -5.44
CA LEU A 57 -1.91 -6.75 -4.05
C LEU A 57 -2.87 -5.64 -3.61
N GLY A 58 -2.38 -4.41 -3.45
CA GLY A 58 -3.13 -3.25 -2.96
C GLY A 58 -4.44 -3.02 -3.70
N GLU A 59 -4.36 -2.72 -5.00
CA GLU A 59 -5.55 -2.46 -5.82
C GLU A 59 -6.49 -3.66 -5.83
N ARG A 60 -5.98 -4.85 -6.14
CA ARG A 60 -6.79 -6.06 -6.24
C ARG A 60 -7.54 -6.36 -4.95
N TYR A 61 -6.88 -6.29 -3.80
CA TYR A 61 -7.55 -6.55 -2.52
C TYR A 61 -8.53 -5.45 -2.18
N LEU A 62 -8.18 -4.17 -2.36
CA LEU A 62 -9.12 -3.09 -2.06
C LEU A 62 -10.37 -3.17 -2.96
N PHE A 63 -10.20 -3.51 -4.24
CA PHE A 63 -11.30 -3.80 -5.15
C PHE A 63 -12.16 -4.97 -4.65
N LEU A 64 -11.54 -6.09 -4.28
CA LEU A 64 -12.25 -7.25 -3.73
C LEU A 64 -13.05 -6.89 -2.47
N PHE A 65 -12.43 -6.15 -1.54
CA PHE A 65 -13.06 -5.72 -0.31
C PHE A 65 -14.25 -4.81 -0.58
N LYS A 66 -14.07 -3.76 -1.39
CA LYS A 66 -15.13 -2.78 -1.67
C LYS A 66 -16.26 -3.32 -2.55
N GLN A 67 -15.96 -4.15 -3.54
CA GLN A 67 -16.95 -4.55 -4.55
C GLN A 67 -17.67 -5.86 -4.23
N ARG A 68 -17.06 -6.74 -3.42
CA ARG A 68 -17.63 -8.07 -3.16
C ARG A 68 -17.84 -8.37 -1.69
N ILE A 69 -16.89 -7.99 -0.83
CA ILE A 69 -16.94 -8.35 0.59
C ILE A 69 -17.84 -7.37 1.34
N LEU A 70 -17.77 -6.08 1.03
CA LEU A 70 -18.48 -5.02 1.74
C LEU A 70 -19.98 -5.30 1.89
N LEU A 71 -20.62 -5.79 0.82
CA LEU A 71 -22.06 -6.11 0.79
C LEU A 71 -22.47 -7.30 1.68
N LYS A 72 -21.49 -8.07 2.18
CA LYS A 72 -21.71 -9.26 3.02
C LYS A 72 -21.43 -9.01 4.50
N LEU A 73 -20.93 -7.83 4.85
CA LEU A 73 -20.56 -7.48 6.22
C LEU A 73 -21.69 -6.72 6.91
N THR A 74 -21.67 -6.73 8.25
CA THR A 74 -22.52 -5.82 9.03
C THR A 74 -22.11 -4.37 8.81
N THR A 75 -22.91 -3.41 9.30
CA THR A 75 -22.57 -1.99 9.24
C THR A 75 -21.20 -1.70 9.87
N GLU A 76 -20.86 -2.36 10.97
CA GLU A 76 -19.56 -2.25 11.63
C GLU A 76 -18.43 -2.77 10.75
N GLY A 77 -18.61 -3.93 10.10
CA GLY A 77 -17.62 -4.47 9.16
C GLY A 77 -17.42 -3.60 7.93
N GLN A 78 -18.50 -3.01 7.39
CA GLN A 78 -18.42 -2.06 6.28
C GLN A 78 -17.60 -0.83 6.67
N GLN A 79 -17.89 -0.24 7.84
CA GLN A 79 -17.13 0.90 8.37
C GLN A 79 -15.66 0.51 8.60
N TRP A 80 -15.41 -0.70 9.11
CA TRP A 80 -14.04 -1.21 9.27
C TRP A 80 -13.29 -1.30 7.95
N VAL A 81 -13.92 -1.76 6.86
CA VAL A 81 -13.27 -1.79 5.52
C VAL A 81 -12.87 -0.39 5.08
N HIS A 82 -13.75 0.61 5.23
CA HIS A 82 -13.46 1.99 4.86
C HIS A 82 -12.31 2.59 5.68
N ASN A 83 -12.38 2.45 7.01
CA ASN A 83 -11.37 2.97 7.92
C ASN A 83 -10.00 2.30 7.71
N THR A 84 -10.00 0.97 7.50
CA THR A 84 -8.80 0.18 7.25
C THR A 84 -8.16 0.54 5.92
N ALA A 85 -8.94 0.72 4.85
CA ALA A 85 -8.41 1.16 3.57
C ALA A 85 -7.70 2.51 3.67
N LEU A 86 -8.33 3.50 4.31
CA LEU A 86 -7.71 4.81 4.54
C LEU A 86 -6.43 4.69 5.39
N ALA A 87 -6.50 3.97 6.52
CA ALA A 87 -5.39 3.84 7.45
C ALA A 87 -4.18 3.11 6.82
N LEU A 88 -4.40 2.07 6.01
CA LEU A 88 -3.32 1.39 5.29
C LEU A 88 -2.60 2.32 4.31
N GLN A 89 -3.35 3.14 3.58
CA GLN A 89 -2.77 4.08 2.63
C GLN A 89 -1.99 5.17 3.35
N VAL A 90 -2.53 5.75 4.43
CA VAL A 90 -1.81 6.72 5.27
C VAL A 90 -0.52 6.13 5.86
N GLU A 91 -0.56 4.87 6.30
CA GLU A 91 0.63 4.18 6.82
C GLU A 91 1.67 3.96 5.70
N LEU A 92 1.24 3.62 4.48
CA LEU A 92 2.13 3.54 3.32
C LEU A 92 2.75 4.90 2.97
N GLU A 93 1.97 5.99 2.97
CA GLU A 93 2.52 7.36 2.82
C GLU A 93 3.58 7.67 3.89
N THR A 94 3.36 7.21 5.12
CA THR A 94 4.33 7.35 6.21
C THR A 94 5.59 6.53 5.94
N ILE A 95 5.46 5.28 5.49
CA ILE A 95 6.61 4.44 5.10
C ILE A 95 7.42 5.12 3.99
N LEU A 96 6.76 5.64 2.96
CA LEU A 96 7.39 6.29 1.82
C LEU A 96 8.09 7.60 2.19
N SER A 97 7.53 8.40 3.11
CA SER A 97 8.19 9.62 3.58
C SER A 97 9.42 9.34 4.46
N VAL A 98 9.40 8.28 5.25
CA VAL A 98 10.54 7.89 6.10
C VAL A 98 11.62 7.14 5.30
N PHE A 99 11.23 6.35 4.30
CA PHE A 99 12.11 5.54 3.47
C PHE A 99 11.84 5.78 1.98
N PRO A 100 12.28 6.91 1.40
CA PRO A 100 11.91 7.31 0.04
C PRO A 100 12.40 6.36 -1.05
N ASP A 101 13.49 5.64 -0.83
CA ASP A 101 14.05 4.69 -1.79
C ASP A 101 13.50 3.26 -1.64
N ILE A 102 12.63 3.00 -0.66
CA ILE A 102 12.21 1.64 -0.29
C ILE A 102 11.52 0.87 -1.40
N GLU A 103 10.81 1.58 -2.29
CA GLU A 103 10.12 1.00 -3.44
C GLU A 103 11.09 0.27 -4.38
N ARG A 104 12.38 0.63 -4.37
CA ARG A 104 13.44 -0.03 -5.15
C ARG A 104 13.94 -1.33 -4.52
N ASN A 105 13.52 -1.62 -3.29
CA ASN A 105 13.81 -2.84 -2.56
C ASN A 105 12.51 -3.58 -2.23
N PRO A 106 11.96 -4.37 -3.19
CA PRO A 106 10.70 -5.08 -3.02
C PRO A 106 10.66 -5.94 -1.75
N LYS A 107 11.81 -6.50 -1.35
CA LYS A 107 11.90 -7.34 -0.16
C LYS A 107 11.63 -6.56 1.12
N GLU A 108 12.32 -5.44 1.30
CA GLU A 108 12.13 -4.59 2.48
C GLU A 108 10.79 -3.86 2.44
N PHE A 109 10.35 -3.43 1.25
CA PHE A 109 9.03 -2.79 1.07
C PHE A 109 7.90 -3.71 1.49
N ASN A 110 7.87 -4.94 0.97
CA ASN A 110 6.86 -5.94 1.30
C ASN A 110 6.87 -6.30 2.80
N LYS A 111 8.06 -6.39 3.42
CA LYS A 111 8.19 -6.65 4.85
C LYS A 111 7.57 -5.53 5.70
N ARG A 112 7.81 -4.27 5.36
CA ARG A 112 7.20 -3.14 6.08
C ARG A 112 5.71 -3.08 5.89
N LEU A 113 5.24 -3.33 4.66
CA LEU A 113 3.82 -3.40 4.37
C LEU A 113 3.15 -4.50 5.17
N TYR A 114 3.74 -5.69 5.26
CA TYR A 114 3.21 -6.78 6.08
C TYR A 114 3.03 -6.36 7.55
N ILE A 115 4.06 -5.74 8.14
CA ILE A 115 4.00 -5.24 9.52
C ILE A 115 2.92 -4.16 9.67
N ALA A 116 2.83 -3.24 8.71
CA ALA A 116 1.82 -2.20 8.67
C ALA A 116 0.39 -2.77 8.62
N HIS A 117 0.14 -3.82 7.84
CA HIS A 117 -1.19 -4.45 7.77
C HIS A 117 -1.61 -4.98 9.14
N PHE A 118 -0.74 -5.69 9.84
CA PHE A 118 -1.04 -6.20 11.18
C PHE A 118 -1.39 -5.07 12.15
N LYS A 119 -0.55 -4.03 12.21
CA LYS A 119 -0.78 -2.86 13.07
C LYS A 119 -2.08 -2.16 12.74
N VAL A 120 -2.35 -1.91 11.46
CA VAL A 120 -3.55 -1.20 11.01
C VAL A 120 -4.80 -2.02 11.30
N TYR A 121 -4.81 -3.33 11.01
CA TYR A 121 -5.97 -4.19 11.28
C TYR A 121 -6.31 -4.18 12.77
N PHE A 122 -5.29 -4.24 13.64
CA PHE A 122 -5.49 -4.15 15.07
C PHE A 122 -6.04 -2.78 15.47
N LYS A 123 -5.41 -1.70 15.01
CA LYS A 123 -5.77 -0.30 15.31
C LYS A 123 -7.18 0.06 14.84
N THR A 124 -7.62 -0.44 13.70
CA THR A 124 -8.96 -0.15 13.16
C THR A 124 -10.05 -1.02 13.78
N GLY A 125 -9.72 -1.90 14.72
CA GLY A 125 -10.70 -2.65 15.50
C GLY A 125 -11.10 -3.99 14.88
N PHE A 126 -10.25 -4.61 14.06
CA PHE A 126 -10.56 -5.93 13.48
C PHE A 126 -10.95 -6.96 14.54
N HIS A 127 -10.26 -6.95 15.70
CA HIS A 127 -10.51 -7.84 16.83
C HIS A 127 -11.86 -7.57 17.54
N GLN A 128 -12.51 -6.45 17.26
CA GLN A 128 -13.79 -6.04 17.86
C GLN A 128 -14.98 -6.35 16.94
N LEU A 129 -14.72 -6.70 15.67
CA LEU A 129 -15.78 -7.05 14.72
C LEU A 129 -16.58 -8.29 15.15
N PRO A 130 -17.83 -8.42 14.71
CA PRO A 130 -18.58 -9.68 14.84
C PRO A 130 -17.78 -10.88 14.30
N LEU A 131 -17.94 -12.05 14.93
CA LEU A 131 -17.21 -13.25 14.52
C LEU A 131 -17.46 -13.61 13.04
N ALA A 132 -18.69 -13.45 12.56
CA ALA A 132 -19.07 -13.70 11.17
C ALA A 132 -18.30 -12.81 10.19
N ASP A 133 -18.19 -11.50 10.46
CA ASP A 133 -17.45 -10.55 9.64
C ASP A 133 -15.97 -10.91 9.57
N ARG A 134 -15.35 -11.22 10.72
CA ARG A 134 -13.95 -11.66 10.76
C ARG A 134 -13.71 -12.91 9.92
N GLN A 135 -14.63 -13.89 9.97
CA GLN A 135 -14.55 -15.11 9.17
C GLN A 135 -14.62 -14.80 7.67
N ILE A 136 -15.59 -13.98 7.24
CA ILE A 136 -15.72 -13.55 5.84
C ILE A 136 -14.43 -12.87 5.37
N ILE A 137 -13.91 -11.91 6.15
CA ILE A 137 -12.67 -11.19 5.82
C ILE A 137 -11.50 -12.16 5.67
N PHE A 138 -11.28 -13.06 6.64
CA PHE A 138 -10.16 -14.01 6.61
C PHE A 138 -10.21 -14.97 5.41
N GLN A 139 -11.39 -15.50 5.07
CA GLN A 139 -11.55 -16.47 3.98
C GLN A 139 -11.18 -15.91 2.60
N HIS A 140 -11.21 -14.59 2.42
CA HIS A 140 -10.88 -13.95 1.16
C HIS A 140 -9.40 -13.55 1.05
N ILE A 141 -8.62 -13.68 2.13
CA ILE A 141 -7.17 -13.46 2.11
C ILE A 141 -6.50 -14.75 1.63
N LYS A 142 -5.81 -14.68 0.48
CA LYS A 142 -5.09 -15.84 -0.07
C LYS A 142 -3.77 -16.02 0.64
N TYR A 143 -3.53 -17.23 1.15
CA TYR A 143 -2.26 -17.59 1.77
C TYR A 143 -1.04 -17.42 0.83
N SER A 144 -1.21 -17.67 -0.47
CA SER A 144 -0.17 -17.46 -1.47
C SER A 144 0.25 -15.99 -1.60
N ASP A 145 -0.67 -15.05 -1.39
CA ASP A 145 -0.37 -13.61 -1.42
C ASP A 145 0.34 -13.16 -0.13
N LEU A 146 -0.02 -13.74 1.02
CA LEU A 146 0.72 -13.54 2.27
C LEU A 146 2.18 -14.00 2.15
N LYS A 147 2.43 -15.12 1.47
CA LYS A 147 3.79 -15.60 1.17
C LYS A 147 4.61 -14.61 0.34
N LYS A 148 4.00 -14.00 -0.69
CA LYS A 148 4.64 -12.94 -1.48
C LYS A 148 5.07 -11.75 -0.64
N LEU A 149 4.26 -11.34 0.35
CA LEU A 149 4.61 -10.26 1.28
C LEU A 149 5.74 -10.65 2.24
N LEU A 150 5.85 -11.94 2.57
CA LEU A 150 6.87 -12.46 3.48
C LEU A 150 8.17 -12.88 2.77
N ASN A 151 8.22 -12.78 1.44
CA ASN A 151 9.31 -13.29 0.60
C ASN A 151 9.71 -14.74 0.96
N ARG A 152 8.69 -15.59 1.14
CA ARG A 152 8.82 -17.04 1.39
C ARG A 152 8.15 -17.84 0.28
#